data_AF-A0A5F8GIT2-F1
#
_entry.id   AF-A0A5F8GIT2-F1
#
_cell.length_a   1.000
_cell.length_b   1.000
_cell.length_c   1.000
_cell.angle_alpha   90.00
_cell.angle_beta   90.00
_cell.angle_gamma   90.00
#
_symmetry.space_group_name_H-M   'P 1'
#
loop_
_entity.id
_entity.type
_entity.pdbx_description
1 polymer ?
#
loop_
_entity_poly.entity_id
_entity_poly.type
_entity_poly.pdbx_seq_one_letter_code
_entity_poly.pdbx_strand_id
1 'polypeptide(L)'
;LNPVCLSFVICKMSLRRKQQTTPNLKKLVEKFGKDWAHVTIIPKVLAMSGDPNYLHQMTTLFCINVLSEVCGQDITTKHMLPTVLRMAGDPVANVRFNVAKSLQKIGPILDNSTLQSEVKPILEKLTQDQDVDVKYFAQEALSVLCLA
;
A
#
# COMPACT_ATOMS: atom_id res chain seq x y z
N LEU A 1 5.65 -25.43 0.73
CA LEU A 1 6.61 -24.42 1.24
C LEU A 1 6.48 -24.35 2.75
N ASN A 2 7.60 -24.46 3.49
CA ASN A 2 7.60 -24.50 4.95
C ASN A 2 7.10 -23.17 5.56
N PRO A 3 6.20 -23.18 6.56
CA PRO A 3 5.68 -21.96 7.22
C PRO A 3 6.78 -21.05 7.77
N VAL A 4 7.90 -21.67 8.16
CA VAL A 4 9.10 -21.04 8.69
C VAL A 4 9.75 -20.08 7.69
N CYS A 5 9.75 -20.35 6.39
CA CYS A 5 10.32 -19.41 5.41
C CYS A 5 9.48 -18.15 5.27
N LEU A 6 8.15 -18.25 5.32
CA LEU A 6 7.28 -17.07 5.22
C LEU A 6 7.33 -16.21 6.48
N SER A 7 7.34 -16.82 7.66
CA SER A 7 7.54 -16.07 8.91
C SER A 7 8.94 -15.50 9.01
N PHE A 8 9.98 -16.14 8.46
CA PHE A 8 11.33 -15.58 8.44
C PHE A 8 11.49 -14.43 7.44
N VAL A 9 10.80 -14.47 6.30
CA VAL A 9 10.74 -13.34 5.36
C VAL A 9 9.98 -12.19 6.04
N ILE A 10 8.79 -12.42 6.61
CA ILE A 10 8.00 -11.39 7.30
C ILE A 10 8.68 -10.84 8.56
N CYS A 11 9.36 -11.68 9.34
CA CYS A 11 10.11 -11.25 10.53
C CYS A 11 11.42 -10.54 10.17
N LYS A 12 12.05 -10.83 9.01
CA LYS A 12 13.06 -9.96 8.42
C LYS A 12 12.47 -8.67 7.81
N MET A 13 11.19 -8.66 7.39
CA MET A 13 10.49 -7.47 6.90
C MET A 13 10.29 -6.42 8.00
N SER A 14 10.08 -6.83 9.26
CA SER A 14 9.91 -5.92 10.40
C SER A 14 11.22 -5.42 11.02
N LEU A 15 12.32 -6.17 10.92
CA LEU A 15 13.60 -5.86 11.58
C LEU A 15 14.69 -5.20 10.70
N ARG A 16 14.61 -5.27 9.36
CA ARG A 16 15.66 -4.68 8.49
C ARG A 16 15.14 -3.49 7.67
N ARG A 17 15.87 -2.38 7.79
CA ARG A 17 15.66 -1.09 7.10
C ARG A 17 15.13 -1.25 5.67
N LYS A 18 14.07 -0.48 5.38
CA LYS A 18 13.35 -0.11 4.12
C LYS A 18 13.96 -0.44 2.73
N GLN A 19 15.26 -0.72 2.57
CA GLN A 19 15.96 -0.77 1.28
C GLN A 19 16.18 -2.18 0.68
N GLN A 20 16.12 -3.27 1.46
CA GLN A 20 16.44 -4.62 0.95
C GLN A 20 15.22 -5.55 0.77
N THR A 21 14.05 -5.09 1.19
CA THR A 21 12.87 -5.95 1.40
C THR A 21 11.93 -5.96 0.20
N THR A 22 11.74 -4.79 -0.42
CA THR A 22 10.88 -4.55 -1.58
C THR A 22 11.35 -5.20 -2.90
N PRO A 23 12.65 -5.20 -3.27
CA PRO A 23 13.07 -5.79 -4.55
C PRO A 23 12.98 -7.32 -4.58
N ASN A 24 13.04 -7.99 -3.42
CA ASN A 24 12.93 -9.46 -3.34
C ASN A 24 11.48 -9.94 -3.48
N LEU A 25 10.52 -9.14 -3.01
CA LEU A 25 9.10 -9.48 -3.13
C LEU A 25 8.67 -9.45 -4.61
N LYS A 26 9.08 -8.42 -5.34
CA LYS A 26 8.83 -8.28 -6.78
C LYS A 26 9.34 -9.49 -7.56
N LYS A 27 10.61 -9.87 -7.37
CA LYS A 27 11.24 -11.03 -8.02
C LYS A 27 10.55 -12.36 -7.69
N LEU A 28 10.03 -12.51 -6.47
CA LEU A 28 9.28 -13.70 -6.08
C LEU A 28 7.94 -13.78 -6.82
N VAL A 29 7.20 -12.67 -6.91
CA VAL A 29 5.92 -12.65 -7.64
C VAL A 29 6.13 -12.80 -9.15
N GLU A 30 7.19 -12.22 -9.71
CA GLU A 30 7.58 -12.46 -11.11
C GLU A 30 7.91 -13.94 -11.38
N LYS A 31 8.47 -14.65 -10.41
CA LYS A 31 8.84 -16.07 -10.54
C LYS A 31 7.69 -17.05 -10.27
N PHE A 32 6.84 -16.76 -9.29
CA PHE A 32 5.76 -17.65 -8.85
C PHE A 32 4.38 -17.28 -9.41
N GLY A 33 4.23 -16.08 -9.99
CA GLY A 33 2.99 -15.57 -10.54
C GLY A 33 2.13 -14.81 -9.52
N LYS A 34 1.20 -14.02 -10.07
CA LYS A 34 0.27 -13.18 -9.31
C LYS A 34 -0.72 -13.97 -8.45
N ASP A 35 -1.14 -15.16 -8.90
CA ASP A 35 -2.11 -16.00 -8.18
C ASP A 35 -1.50 -16.57 -6.89
N TRP A 36 -0.23 -16.97 -6.94
CA TRP A 36 0.50 -17.38 -5.75
C TRP A 36 0.63 -16.23 -4.73
N ALA A 37 0.91 -15.02 -5.21
CA ALA A 37 0.99 -13.83 -4.37
C ALA A 37 -0.35 -13.52 -3.70
N HIS A 38 -1.45 -13.65 -4.45
CA HIS A 38 -2.80 -13.43 -3.94
C HIS A 38 -3.18 -14.39 -2.82
N VAL A 39 -2.85 -15.67 -2.94
CA VAL A 39 -3.19 -16.67 -1.92
C VAL A 39 -2.23 -16.62 -0.72
N THR A 40 -0.95 -16.35 -0.95
CA THR A 40 0.09 -16.58 0.07
C THR A 40 0.59 -15.30 0.74
N ILE A 41 0.74 -14.22 -0.03
CA ILE A 41 1.43 -12.99 0.41
C ILE A 41 0.43 -11.91 0.81
N ILE A 42 -0.56 -11.62 -0.05
CA ILE A 42 -1.52 -10.52 0.17
C ILE A 42 -2.20 -10.63 1.55
N PRO A 43 -2.78 -11.77 1.97
CA PRO A 43 -3.48 -11.84 3.25
C PRO A 43 -2.57 -11.54 4.44
N LYS A 44 -1.30 -11.94 4.37
CA LYS A 44 -0.30 -11.69 5.42
C LYS A 44 0.10 -10.23 5.47
N VAL A 45 0.24 -9.58 4.30
CA VAL A 45 0.51 -8.15 4.19
C VAL A 45 -0.65 -7.34 4.75
N LEU A 46 -1.88 -7.69 4.39
CA LEU A 46 -3.07 -6.98 4.88
C LEU A 46 -3.27 -7.15 6.38
N ALA A 47 -2.94 -8.31 6.96
CA ALA A 47 -3.02 -8.53 8.41
C ALA A 47 -2.14 -7.55 9.21
N MET A 48 -0.97 -7.16 8.68
CA MET A 48 -0.06 -6.21 9.34
C MET A 48 -0.62 -4.78 9.44
N SER A 49 -1.65 -4.43 8.65
CA SER A 49 -2.29 -3.10 8.75
C SER A 49 -3.10 -2.91 10.04
N GLY A 50 -3.47 -3.99 10.72
CA GLY A 50 -4.19 -3.96 11.99
C GLY A 50 -3.29 -4.02 13.22
N ASP A 51 -1.97 -4.16 13.04
CA ASP A 51 -1.04 -4.23 14.16
C ASP A 51 -0.94 -2.86 14.86
N PRO A 52 -0.81 -2.84 16.21
CA PRO A 52 -0.62 -1.60 16.97
C PRO A 52 0.74 -0.93 16.68
N ASN A 53 1.67 -1.63 16.03
CA ASN A 53 2.96 -1.10 15.65
C ASN A 53 2.88 -0.38 14.31
N TYR A 54 3.01 0.96 14.33
CA TYR A 54 2.98 1.79 13.13
C TYR A 54 4.06 1.42 12.09
N LEU A 55 5.17 0.78 12.50
CA LEU A 55 6.17 0.25 11.56
C LEU A 55 5.61 -0.88 10.69
N HIS A 56 4.78 -1.76 11.26
CA HIS A 56 4.11 -2.83 10.51
C HIS A 56 3.05 -2.26 9.57
N GLN A 57 2.30 -1.26 10.03
CA GLN A 57 1.33 -0.53 9.20
C GLN A 57 2.04 0.13 8.00
N MET A 58 3.13 0.86 8.22
CA MET A 58 3.92 1.43 7.11
C MET A 58 4.47 0.36 6.16
N THR A 59 4.92 -0.78 6.71
CA THR A 59 5.40 -1.92 5.89
C THR A 59 4.30 -2.44 4.97
N THR A 60 3.06 -2.46 5.44
CA THR A 60 1.89 -2.84 4.62
C THR A 60 1.75 -1.96 3.39
N LEU A 61 1.83 -0.63 3.56
CA LEU A 61 1.77 0.33 2.45
C LEU A 61 2.93 0.14 1.46
N PHE A 62 4.15 -0.06 1.95
CA PHE A 62 5.31 -0.30 1.06
C PHE A 62 5.20 -1.61 0.28
N CYS A 63 4.66 -2.67 0.91
CA CYS A 63 4.42 -3.93 0.23
C CYS A 63 3.35 -3.77 -0.85
N ILE A 64 2.25 -3.05 -0.59
CA ILE A 64 1.20 -2.78 -1.57
C ILE A 64 1.77 -2.05 -2.78
N ASN A 65 2.60 -1.02 -2.58
CA ASN A 65 3.20 -0.24 -3.66
C ASN A 65 4.04 -1.06 -4.64
N VAL A 66 4.65 -2.16 -4.18
CA VAL A 66 5.45 -3.04 -5.04
C VAL A 66 4.62 -4.18 -5.60
N LEU A 67 3.67 -4.71 -4.82
CA LEU A 67 2.78 -5.77 -5.28
C LEU A 67 1.84 -5.26 -6.38
N SER A 68 1.39 -4.01 -6.33
CA SER A 68 0.53 -3.43 -7.35
C SER A 68 1.16 -3.46 -8.74
N GLU A 69 2.49 -3.27 -8.85
CA GLU A 69 3.22 -3.31 -10.12
C GLU A 69 3.21 -4.69 -10.79
N VAL A 70 2.99 -5.78 -10.04
CA VAL A 70 3.13 -7.17 -10.53
C VAL A 70 1.84 -7.99 -10.42
N CYS A 71 0.91 -7.63 -9.54
CA CYS A 71 -0.34 -8.34 -9.36
C CYS A 71 -1.43 -7.90 -10.36
N GLY A 72 -1.24 -6.75 -11.02
CA GLY A 72 -2.18 -6.19 -11.97
C GLY A 72 -3.38 -5.49 -11.33
N GLN A 73 -4.23 -4.90 -12.17
CA GLN A 73 -5.32 -4.02 -11.74
C GLN A 73 -6.38 -4.72 -10.89
N ASP A 74 -6.87 -5.89 -11.31
CA ASP A 74 -7.99 -6.57 -10.65
C ASP A 74 -7.70 -6.89 -9.17
N ILE A 75 -6.52 -7.48 -8.91
CA ILE A 75 -6.10 -7.84 -7.56
C ILE A 75 -5.82 -6.58 -6.72
N THR A 76 -5.18 -5.57 -7.33
CA THR A 76 -4.87 -4.31 -6.64
C THR A 76 -6.15 -3.59 -6.21
N THR A 77 -7.12 -3.49 -7.11
CA THR A 77 -8.40 -2.79 -6.87
C THR A 77 -9.24 -3.54 -5.84
N LYS A 78 -9.41 -4.86 -5.97
CA LYS A 78 -10.31 -5.63 -5.11
C LYS A 78 -9.76 -5.92 -3.71
N HIS A 79 -8.44 -6.11 -3.58
CA HIS A 79 -7.86 -6.63 -2.33
C HIS A 79 -6.91 -5.65 -1.64
N MET A 80 -6.15 -4.84 -2.38
CA MET A 80 -5.15 -3.95 -1.78
C MET A 80 -5.72 -2.56 -1.49
N LEU A 81 -6.42 -1.97 -2.46
CA LEU A 81 -6.98 -0.62 -2.37
C LEU A 81 -7.86 -0.41 -1.12
N PRO A 82 -8.80 -1.32 -0.75
CA PRO A 82 -9.64 -1.09 0.42
C PRO A 82 -8.85 -0.92 1.73
N THR A 83 -7.70 -1.60 1.84
CA THR A 83 -6.83 -1.46 3.00
C THR A 83 -6.11 -0.11 3.00
N VAL A 84 -5.62 0.35 1.84
CA VAL A 84 -4.99 1.68 1.72
C VAL A 84 -5.99 2.78 2.10
N LEU A 85 -7.22 2.71 1.59
CA LEU A 85 -8.26 3.69 1.90
C LEU A 85 -8.64 3.68 3.39
N ARG A 86 -8.75 2.50 4.02
CA ARG A 86 -8.99 2.39 5.47
C ARG A 86 -7.86 3.02 6.30
N MET A 87 -6.61 2.86 5.87
CA MET A 87 -5.45 3.42 6.56
C MET A 87 -5.36 4.96 6.47
N ALA A 88 -6.17 5.62 5.61
CA ALA A 88 -6.25 7.08 5.57
C ALA A 88 -6.76 7.68 6.89
N GLY A 89 -7.48 6.91 7.71
CA GLY A 89 -7.97 7.32 9.03
C GLY A 89 -7.04 6.99 10.19
N ASP A 90 -5.79 6.58 9.93
CA ASP A 90 -4.86 6.18 11.00
C ASP A 90 -4.51 7.35 11.94
N PRO A 91 -4.42 7.13 13.27
CA PRO A 91 -4.06 8.18 14.21
C PRO A 91 -2.67 8.78 13.95
N VAL A 92 -1.74 8.02 13.36
CA VAL A 92 -0.37 8.45 13.10
C VAL A 92 -0.27 9.18 11.76
N ALA A 93 0.11 10.46 11.78
CA ALA A 93 0.29 11.27 10.58
C ALA A 93 1.26 10.64 9.57
N ASN A 94 2.33 9.98 10.05
CA ASN A 94 3.25 9.22 9.20
C ASN A 94 2.55 8.15 8.37
N VAL A 95 1.55 7.47 8.91
CA VAL A 95 0.79 6.47 8.14
C VAL A 95 -0.08 7.18 7.12
N ARG A 96 -0.79 8.24 7.51
CA ARG A 96 -1.70 9.01 6.63
C ARG A 96 -1.00 9.63 5.42
N PHE A 97 0.16 10.27 5.58
CA PHE A 97 0.85 10.81 4.40
C PHE A 97 1.43 9.71 3.51
N ASN A 98 1.81 8.55 4.09
CA ASN A 98 2.25 7.41 3.28
C ASN A 98 1.07 6.77 2.52
N VAL A 99 -0.16 6.90 3.01
CA VAL A 99 -1.36 6.53 2.26
C VAL A 99 -1.49 7.40 1.01
N ALA A 100 -1.35 8.73 1.12
CA ALA A 100 -1.37 9.62 -0.03
C ALA A 100 -0.30 9.26 -1.07
N LYS A 101 0.95 9.03 -0.63
CA LYS A 101 2.05 8.56 -1.49
C LYS A 101 1.75 7.22 -2.17
N SER A 102 1.09 6.31 -1.45
CA SER A 102 0.74 5.00 -1.98
C SER A 102 -0.36 5.12 -3.02
N LEU A 103 -1.38 5.95 -2.78
CA LEU A 103 -2.45 6.24 -3.74
C LEU A 103 -1.89 6.88 -5.03
N GLN A 104 -0.95 7.82 -4.92
CA GLN A 104 -0.24 8.38 -6.09
C GLN A 104 0.49 7.29 -6.89
N LYS A 105 1.11 6.33 -6.20
CA LYS A 105 1.92 5.27 -6.83
C LYS A 105 1.05 4.19 -7.48
N ILE A 106 -0.05 3.79 -6.85
CA ILE A 106 -0.95 2.76 -7.40
C ILE A 106 -1.98 3.34 -8.37
N GLY A 107 -2.23 4.65 -8.33
CA GLY A 107 -3.26 5.31 -9.13
C GLY A 107 -3.22 5.01 -10.63
N PRO A 108 -2.04 5.03 -11.30
CA PRO A 108 -1.94 4.68 -12.73
C PRO A 108 -2.31 3.23 -13.07
N ILE A 109 -2.43 2.35 -12.08
CA ILE A 109 -2.80 0.93 -12.25
C ILE A 109 -4.32 0.75 -12.11
N LEU A 110 -5.01 1.70 -11.46
CA LEU A 110 -6.46 1.67 -11.26
C LEU A 110 -7.18 2.23 -12.48
N ASP A 111 -8.44 1.85 -12.67
CA ASP A 111 -9.30 2.48 -13.66
C ASP A 111 -9.76 3.86 -13.21
N ASN A 112 -10.09 4.70 -14.18
CA ASN A 112 -10.57 6.06 -13.93
C ASN A 112 -11.86 6.10 -13.09
N SER A 113 -12.72 5.07 -13.18
CA SER A 113 -13.96 5.05 -12.38
C SER A 113 -13.67 4.87 -10.89
N THR A 114 -12.77 3.96 -10.54
CA THR A 114 -12.26 3.78 -9.17
C THR A 114 -11.51 5.02 -8.68
N LEU A 115 -10.68 5.64 -9.52
CA LEU A 115 -9.96 6.86 -9.16
C LEU A 115 -10.91 8.00 -8.76
N GLN A 116 -11.98 8.21 -9.52
CA GLN A 116 -12.94 9.29 -9.26
C GLN A 116 -13.89 8.97 -8.10
N SER A 117 -14.33 7.72 -7.96
CA SER A 117 -15.35 7.34 -6.99
C SER A 117 -14.80 7.02 -5.60
N GLU A 118 -13.59 6.44 -5.52
CA GLU A 118 -13.02 5.96 -4.25
C GLU A 118 -11.76 6.73 -3.84
N VAL A 119 -10.83 6.98 -4.77
CA VAL A 119 -9.52 7.58 -4.44
C VAL A 119 -9.63 9.09 -4.23
N LYS A 120 -10.29 9.80 -5.14
CA LYS A 120 -10.43 11.26 -5.09
C LYS A 120 -11.03 11.76 -3.77
N PRO A 121 -12.17 11.24 -3.26
CA PRO A 121 -12.76 11.73 -2.02
C PRO A 121 -11.83 11.53 -0.80
N ILE A 122 -11.03 10.47 -0.81
CA ILE A 122 -10.08 10.19 0.28
C ILE A 122 -8.89 11.15 0.22
N LEU A 123 -8.34 11.43 -0.97
CA LEU A 123 -7.28 12.42 -1.11
C LEU A 123 -7.78 13.84 -0.76
N GLU A 124 -8.98 14.23 -1.21
CA GLU A 124 -9.60 15.51 -0.83
C GLU A 124 -9.81 15.61 0.69
N LYS A 125 -10.19 14.52 1.36
CA LYS A 125 -10.26 14.50 2.82
C LYS A 125 -8.88 14.71 3.47
N LEU A 126 -7.84 14.09 2.93
CA LEU A 126 -6.47 14.22 3.43
C LEU A 126 -5.85 15.61 3.17
N THR A 127 -6.31 16.37 2.17
CA THR A 127 -5.89 17.78 2.02
C THR A 127 -6.44 18.68 3.13
N GLN A 128 -7.45 18.23 3.86
CA GLN A 128 -8.03 18.91 5.03
C GLN A 128 -7.49 18.38 6.37
N ASP A 129 -6.42 17.56 6.36
CA ASP A 129 -5.83 17.02 7.58
C ASP A 129 -5.29 18.14 8.51
N GLN A 130 -4.89 17.83 9.74
CA GLN A 130 -4.22 18.83 10.59
C GLN A 130 -2.71 18.89 10.30
N ASP A 131 -2.14 17.77 9.87
CA ASP A 131 -0.71 17.64 9.63
C ASP A 131 -0.31 18.20 8.25
N VAL A 132 0.77 18.99 8.23
CA VAL A 132 1.23 19.71 7.02
C VAL A 132 1.73 18.75 5.94
N ASP A 133 2.43 17.68 6.33
CA ASP A 133 2.96 16.70 5.38
C ASP A 133 1.82 15.91 4.74
N VAL A 134 0.80 15.55 5.53
CA VAL A 134 -0.39 14.87 5.00
C VAL A 134 -1.08 15.73 3.94
N LYS A 135 -1.28 17.02 4.20
CA LYS A 135 -1.86 17.95 3.21
C LYS A 135 -1.04 18.03 1.94
N TYR A 136 0.27 18.22 2.09
CA TYR A 136 1.19 18.37 0.97
C TYR A 136 1.16 17.16 0.04
N PHE A 137 1.35 15.95 0.61
CA PHE A 137 1.36 14.73 -0.20
C PHE A 137 -0.01 14.37 -0.77
N ALA A 138 -1.11 14.72 -0.09
CA ALA A 138 -2.45 14.54 -0.64
C ALA A 138 -2.70 15.46 -1.85
N GLN A 139 -2.29 16.72 -1.76
CA GLN A 139 -2.42 17.69 -2.85
C GLN A 139 -1.53 17.32 -4.04
N GLU A 140 -0.30 16.88 -3.77
CA GLU A 140 0.62 16.37 -4.78
C GLU A 140 0.01 15.16 -5.50
N ALA A 141 -0.56 14.20 -4.75
CA ALA A 141 -1.22 13.03 -5.33
C ALA A 141 -2.41 13.41 -6.22
N LEU A 142 -3.26 14.35 -5.81
CA LEU A 142 -4.38 14.85 -6.63
C LEU A 142 -3.89 15.46 -7.94
N SER A 143 -2.83 16.27 -7.88
CA SER A 143 -2.22 16.90 -9.06
C SER A 143 -1.64 15.87 -10.02
N VAL A 144 -0.85 14.92 -9.50
CA VAL A 144 -0.19 13.87 -10.30
C VAL A 144 -1.21 12.93 -10.96
N LEU A 145 -2.32 12.65 -10.28
CA LEU A 145 -3.39 11.80 -10.81
C LEU A 145 -4.40 12.56 -11.68
N CYS A 146 -4.20 13.85 -11.92
CA CYS A 146 -5.14 14.72 -12.63
C CYS A 146 -6.56 14.69 -12.04
N LEU A 147 -6.65 14.62 -10.71
CA LEU A 147 -7.91 14.59 -9.95
C LEU A 147 -8.25 15.95 -9.30
N ALA A 148 -7.28 16.86 -9.30
CA ALA A 148 -7.40 18.24 -8.80
C ALA A 148 -8.38 19.09 -9.60
#